data_AF-A0AAD6X2F8-F1
#
_entry.id   AF-A0AAD6X2F8-F1
#
_cell.length_a   1.000
_cell.length_b   1.000
_cell.length_c   1.000
_cell.angle_alpha   90.00
_cell.angle_beta   90.00
_cell.angle_gamma   90.00
#
_symmetry.space_group_name_H-M   'P 1'
#
loop_
_entity.id
_entity.type
_entity.pdbx_description
1 polymer ?
#
loop_
_entity_poly.entity_id
_entity_poly.type
_entity_poly.pdbx_seq_one_letter_code
_entity_poly.pdbx_strand_id
1 'polypeptide(L)'
;MSPREQTLADFEYNLPNVIIAFAIADILFISLILGLCLWAAWDPVSRRHLNRVSFRLFIYALIVNLGYSGCLICAVKLGPGSACSGTAWFANACILFAAIMFFSMALNLQLVLVHGMNGQRMEKYYVSAAAIMALACTIPPYAASAFGYDDGCWYDSPEPVVRLRWWVASLGLWLFLLSTGEVISFVMIVGSMIMRHRAVSAISTECSASSFSKAPTLLKPPIVVYRNIILRIGESRYYKRLYPLVSCFFVVTAGALDLHDILNPAHTVENRRLNIVDLLLYALRPMAYCLLAATDPSFLRALRALRGSEPKASTTPVQEIAQGRPPTTAGGGHYLYGGHRPPRRLHCLSPPPSSPPPPSPAPLPSNRLLHHITHQQHVPHVTPPLPHITPTPPPAVPTPDPDLIN
;
A
#
# COMPACT_ATOMS: atom_id res chain seq x y z
N MET A 1 -19.05 -8.19 -42.35
CA MET A 1 -18.47 -8.32 -41.00
C MET A 1 -18.20 -9.78 -40.72
N SER A 2 -17.00 -10.12 -40.27
CA SER A 2 -16.69 -11.46 -39.77
C SER A 2 -17.48 -11.73 -38.48
N PRO A 3 -17.92 -12.97 -38.19
CA PRO A 3 -18.53 -13.31 -36.91
C PRO A 3 -17.71 -12.85 -35.68
N ARG A 4 -16.37 -12.80 -35.82
CA ARG A 4 -15.47 -12.27 -34.77
C ARG A 4 -15.62 -10.76 -34.54
N GLU A 5 -15.85 -9.99 -35.60
CA GLU A 5 -16.06 -8.54 -35.50
C GLU A 5 -17.39 -8.24 -34.82
N GLN A 6 -18.42 -9.06 -35.09
CA GLN A 6 -19.73 -8.91 -34.46
C GLN A 6 -19.67 -9.20 -32.96
N THR A 7 -19.00 -10.28 -32.54
CA THR A 7 -18.81 -10.56 -31.10
C THR A 7 -18.03 -9.47 -30.36
N LEU A 8 -17.12 -8.77 -31.04
CA LEU A 8 -16.37 -7.67 -30.45
C LEU A 8 -17.26 -6.43 -30.27
N ALA A 9 -18.04 -6.08 -31.29
CA ALA A 9 -18.99 -4.97 -31.23
C ALA A 9 -20.05 -5.18 -30.14
N ASP A 10 -20.56 -6.41 -30.01
CA ASP A 10 -21.50 -6.76 -28.94
C ASP A 10 -20.85 -6.63 -27.55
N PHE A 11 -19.59 -7.03 -27.41
CA PHE A 11 -18.86 -6.87 -26.15
C PHE A 11 -18.61 -5.39 -25.81
N GLU A 12 -18.25 -4.57 -26.79
CA GLU A 12 -18.05 -3.13 -26.62
C GLU A 12 -19.33 -2.41 -26.19
N TYR A 13 -20.46 -2.75 -26.81
CA TYR A 13 -21.75 -2.19 -26.43
C TYR A 13 -22.11 -2.54 -24.98
N ASN A 14 -21.68 -3.71 -24.50
CA ASN A 14 -21.94 -4.18 -23.15
C ASN A 14 -20.87 -3.75 -22.13
N LEU A 15 -19.70 -3.27 -22.56
CA LEU A 15 -18.58 -2.92 -21.69
C LEU A 15 -18.96 -1.89 -20.60
N PRO A 16 -19.65 -0.78 -20.92
CA PRO A 16 -20.20 0.14 -19.92
C PRO A 16 -21.00 -0.56 -18.82
N ASN A 17 -21.87 -1.51 -19.21
CA ASN A 17 -22.71 -2.25 -18.27
C ASN A 17 -21.90 -3.21 -17.41
N VAL A 18 -20.86 -3.83 -17.98
CA VAL A 18 -19.91 -4.69 -17.24
C VAL A 18 -19.15 -3.88 -16.19
N ILE A 19 -18.60 -2.71 -16.57
CA ILE A 19 -17.88 -1.82 -15.63
C ILE A 19 -18.81 -1.36 -14.51
N ILE A 20 -20.04 -0.94 -14.84
CA ILE A 20 -21.04 -0.56 -13.84
C ILE A 20 -21.36 -1.74 -12.91
N ALA A 21 -21.50 -2.97 -13.44
CA ALA A 21 -21.78 -4.14 -12.63
C ALA A 21 -20.65 -4.43 -11.64
N PHE A 22 -19.38 -4.34 -12.06
CA PHE A 22 -18.23 -4.48 -11.16
C PHE A 22 -18.18 -3.36 -10.12
N ALA A 23 -18.39 -2.11 -10.52
CA ALA A 23 -18.40 -0.98 -9.60
C ALA A 23 -19.54 -1.07 -8.56
N ILE A 24 -20.72 -1.57 -8.94
CA ILE A 24 -21.82 -1.87 -8.00
C ILE A 24 -21.41 -3.01 -7.06
N ALA A 25 -20.82 -4.09 -7.59
CA ALA A 25 -20.34 -5.19 -6.77
C ALA A 25 -19.29 -4.73 -5.75
N ASP A 26 -18.37 -3.86 -6.14
CA ASP A 26 -17.41 -3.20 -5.25
C ASP A 26 -18.12 -2.41 -4.16
N ILE A 27 -19.06 -1.52 -4.51
CA ILE A 27 -19.80 -0.70 -3.55
C ILE A 27 -20.49 -1.59 -2.52
N LEU A 28 -21.19 -2.63 -2.97
CA LEU A 28 -21.89 -3.57 -2.10
C LEU A 28 -20.92 -4.33 -1.19
N PHE A 29 -19.81 -4.81 -1.74
CA PHE A 29 -18.85 -5.61 -0.99
C PHE A 29 -18.04 -4.77 0.01
N ILE A 30 -17.58 -3.58 -0.38
CA ILE A 30 -16.95 -2.60 0.51
C ILE A 30 -17.93 -2.23 1.62
N SER A 31 -19.18 -1.88 1.29
CA SER A 31 -20.19 -1.49 2.27
C SER A 31 -20.48 -2.61 3.27
N LEU A 32 -20.54 -3.87 2.81
CA LEU A 32 -20.69 -5.04 3.68
C LEU A 32 -19.52 -5.16 4.65
N ILE A 33 -18.28 -5.06 4.17
CA ILE A 33 -17.08 -5.15 5.03
C ILE A 33 -17.04 -3.99 6.03
N LEU A 34 -17.31 -2.76 5.59
CA LEU A 34 -17.36 -1.59 6.47
C LEU A 34 -18.47 -1.73 7.52
N GLY A 35 -19.65 -2.21 7.14
CA GLY A 35 -20.76 -2.49 8.05
C GLY A 35 -20.39 -3.52 9.11
N LEU A 36 -19.76 -4.63 8.72
CA LEU A 36 -19.25 -5.64 9.66
C LEU A 36 -18.16 -5.08 10.58
N CYS A 37 -17.29 -4.19 10.08
CA CYS A 37 -16.27 -3.52 10.89
C CYS A 37 -16.91 -2.58 11.92
N LEU A 38 -17.92 -1.79 11.51
CA LEU A 38 -18.67 -0.90 12.41
C LEU A 38 -19.41 -1.71 13.48
N TRP A 39 -20.05 -2.81 13.09
CA TRP A 39 -20.73 -3.71 14.03
C TRP A 39 -19.75 -4.31 15.04
N ALA A 40 -18.60 -4.83 14.59
CA ALA A 40 -17.55 -5.33 15.46
C ALA A 40 -16.85 -4.23 16.29
N ALA A 41 -16.86 -2.97 15.84
CA ALA A 41 -16.31 -1.85 16.60
C ALA A 41 -17.23 -1.39 17.75
N TRP A 42 -18.53 -1.71 17.68
CA TRP A 42 -19.50 -1.40 18.72
C TRP A 42 -19.28 -2.24 19.99
N ASP A 43 -18.85 -3.50 19.82
CA ASP A 43 -18.52 -4.39 20.94
C ASP A 43 -17.14 -4.05 21.55
N PRO A 44 -17.04 -3.73 22.86
CA PRO A 44 -15.79 -3.31 23.48
C PRO A 44 -14.70 -4.40 23.48
N VAL A 45 -15.08 -5.68 23.43
CA VAL A 45 -14.12 -6.80 23.36
C VAL A 45 -13.53 -6.88 21.95
N SER A 46 -14.39 -6.94 20.94
CA SER A 46 -14.03 -7.00 19.52
C SER A 46 -13.23 -5.78 19.06
N ARG A 47 -13.59 -4.57 19.54
CA ARG A 47 -12.90 -3.31 19.24
C ARG A 47 -11.40 -3.35 19.52
N ARG A 48 -10.95 -4.10 20.53
CA ARG A 48 -9.51 -4.23 20.85
C ARG A 48 -8.72 -4.88 19.72
N HIS A 49 -9.33 -5.82 18.98
CA HIS A 49 -8.70 -6.49 17.86
C HIS A 49 -8.59 -5.60 16.61
N LEU A 50 -9.53 -4.66 16.45
CA LEU A 50 -9.56 -3.69 15.34
C LEU A 50 -8.63 -2.48 15.56
N ASN A 51 -8.11 -2.28 16.78
CA ASN A 51 -7.27 -1.12 17.15
C ASN A 51 -5.84 -1.16 16.57
N ARG A 52 -5.61 -1.94 15.52
CA ARG A 52 -4.31 -2.04 14.82
C ARG A 52 -4.22 -0.94 13.77
N VAL A 53 -3.15 -0.15 13.82
CA VAL A 53 -2.90 0.97 12.88
C VAL A 53 -3.02 0.54 11.42
N SER A 54 -2.34 -0.55 11.01
CA SER A 54 -2.42 -1.06 9.64
C SER A 54 -3.86 -1.40 9.22
N PHE A 55 -4.70 -1.88 10.15
CA PHE A 55 -6.10 -2.17 9.85
C PHE A 55 -6.91 -0.88 9.66
N ARG A 56 -6.68 0.15 10.49
CA ARG A 56 -7.32 1.47 10.30
C ARG A 56 -6.94 2.13 8.98
N LEU A 57 -5.64 2.13 8.63
CA LEU A 57 -5.17 2.62 7.34
C LEU A 57 -5.86 1.88 6.17
N PHE A 58 -6.06 0.57 6.34
CA PHE A 58 -6.79 -0.25 5.36
C PHE A 58 -8.25 0.16 5.23
N ILE A 59 -8.94 0.43 6.35
CA ILE A 59 -10.32 0.95 6.34
C ILE A 59 -10.40 2.32 5.65
N TYR A 60 -9.43 3.22 5.87
CA TYR A 60 -9.37 4.49 5.15
C TYR A 60 -9.22 4.29 3.65
N ALA A 61 -8.37 3.36 3.22
CA ALA A 61 -8.25 3.01 1.81
C ALA A 61 -9.56 2.46 1.24
N LEU A 62 -10.29 1.59 1.97
CA LEU A 62 -11.58 1.06 1.53
C LEU A 62 -12.65 2.15 1.39
N ILE A 63 -12.72 3.10 2.34
CA ILE A 63 -13.66 4.23 2.26
C ILE A 63 -13.40 5.08 1.02
N VAL A 64 -12.13 5.32 0.69
CA VAL A 64 -11.79 6.10 -0.51
C VAL A 64 -12.02 5.29 -1.80
N ASN A 65 -11.79 3.99 -1.78
CA ASN A 65 -12.15 3.11 -2.91
C ASN A 65 -13.67 3.04 -3.13
N LEU A 66 -14.50 3.18 -2.08
CA LEU A 66 -15.95 3.30 -2.23
C LEU A 66 -16.32 4.55 -3.05
N GLY A 67 -15.65 5.68 -2.78
CA GLY A 67 -15.80 6.91 -3.57
C GLY A 67 -15.34 6.72 -5.01
N TYR A 68 -14.21 6.03 -5.22
CA TYR A 68 -13.70 5.69 -6.55
C TYR A 68 -14.68 4.84 -7.37
N SER A 69 -15.25 3.77 -6.81
CA SER A 69 -16.25 2.94 -7.49
C SER A 69 -17.49 3.76 -7.86
N GLY A 70 -17.91 4.71 -7.02
CA GLY A 70 -18.94 5.68 -7.37
C GLY A 70 -18.56 6.56 -8.57
N CYS A 71 -17.32 7.04 -8.61
CA CYS A 71 -16.81 7.81 -9.76
C CYS A 71 -16.80 7.00 -11.05
N LEU A 72 -16.48 5.70 -11.01
CA LEU A 72 -16.52 4.84 -12.20
C LEU A 72 -17.93 4.77 -12.80
N ILE A 73 -18.97 4.63 -11.96
CA ILE A 73 -20.36 4.64 -12.42
C ILE A 73 -20.69 5.99 -13.07
N CYS A 74 -20.32 7.09 -12.42
CA CYS A 74 -20.53 8.44 -12.96
C CYS A 74 -19.78 8.64 -14.29
N ALA A 75 -18.51 8.24 -14.38
CA ALA A 75 -17.67 8.42 -15.57
C ALA A 75 -18.25 7.73 -16.82
N VAL A 76 -18.92 6.59 -16.64
CA VAL A 76 -19.59 5.86 -17.72
C VAL A 76 -20.92 6.51 -18.16
N LYS A 77 -21.59 7.25 -17.26
CA LYS A 77 -22.91 7.84 -17.52
C LYS A 77 -22.86 9.32 -17.91
N LEU A 78 -21.80 10.02 -17.50
CA LEU A 78 -21.64 11.44 -17.78
C LEU A 78 -21.18 11.66 -19.22
N GLY A 79 -21.84 12.59 -19.89
CA GLY A 79 -21.37 13.14 -21.16
C GLY A 79 -20.40 14.31 -20.96
N PRO A 80 -20.10 15.06 -22.03
CA PRO A 80 -19.27 16.24 -21.93
C PRO A 80 -19.86 17.28 -20.96
N GLY A 81 -19.02 17.86 -20.10
CA GLY A 81 -19.42 18.90 -19.15
C GLY A 81 -18.54 18.96 -17.90
N SER A 82 -18.77 19.97 -17.05
CA SER A 82 -17.99 20.17 -15.82
C SER A 82 -18.12 19.03 -14.80
N ALA A 83 -19.25 18.33 -14.81
CA ALA A 83 -19.46 17.14 -13.98
C ALA A 83 -18.45 16.03 -14.33
N CYS A 84 -18.15 15.86 -15.62
CA CYS A 84 -17.19 14.88 -16.11
C CYS A 84 -15.77 15.18 -15.62
N SER A 85 -15.33 16.43 -15.76
CA SER A 85 -14.03 16.89 -15.24
C SER A 85 -13.94 16.75 -13.72
N GLY A 86 -15.01 17.08 -12.99
CA GLY A 86 -15.08 16.93 -11.54
C GLY A 86 -15.00 15.46 -11.10
N THR A 87 -15.70 14.56 -11.79
CA THR A 87 -15.63 13.12 -11.54
C THR A 87 -14.24 12.55 -11.84
N ALA A 88 -13.62 12.92 -12.96
CA ALA A 88 -12.27 12.48 -13.32
C ALA A 88 -11.23 12.95 -12.30
N TRP A 89 -11.30 14.21 -11.86
CA TRP A 89 -10.46 14.74 -10.78
C TRP A 89 -10.62 13.95 -9.48
N PHE A 90 -11.87 13.76 -9.03
CA PHE A 90 -12.14 13.07 -7.78
C PHE A 90 -11.72 11.59 -7.85
N ALA A 91 -11.92 10.92 -8.98
CA ALA A 91 -11.44 9.56 -9.22
C ALA A 91 -9.90 9.47 -9.10
N ASN A 92 -9.16 10.38 -9.75
CA ASN A 92 -7.70 10.43 -9.67
C ASN A 92 -7.23 10.69 -8.22
N ALA A 93 -7.88 11.59 -7.49
CA ALA A 93 -7.58 11.87 -6.09
C ALA A 93 -7.82 10.63 -5.20
N CYS A 94 -8.92 9.91 -5.43
CA CYS A 94 -9.23 8.67 -4.71
C CYS A 94 -8.20 7.58 -4.99
N ILE A 95 -7.83 7.34 -6.26
CA ILE A 95 -6.82 6.35 -6.64
C ILE A 95 -5.49 6.66 -5.93
N LEU A 96 -5.01 7.89 -6.05
CA LEU A 96 -3.71 8.28 -5.51
C LEU A 96 -3.71 8.22 -3.97
N PHE A 97 -4.76 8.70 -3.32
CA PHE A 97 -4.88 8.60 -1.86
C PHE A 97 -4.88 7.14 -1.40
N ALA A 98 -5.66 6.26 -2.05
CA ALA A 98 -5.69 4.84 -1.71
C ALA A 98 -4.32 4.18 -1.90
N ALA A 99 -3.61 4.48 -2.99
CA ALA A 99 -2.25 3.99 -3.23
C ALA A 99 -1.26 4.44 -2.13
N ILE A 100 -1.32 5.70 -1.71
CA ILE A 100 -0.46 6.20 -0.62
C ILE A 100 -0.81 5.52 0.72
N MET A 101 -2.08 5.18 0.96
CA MET A 101 -2.48 4.41 2.14
C MET A 101 -1.92 3.00 2.16
N PHE A 102 -1.91 2.30 1.02
CA PHE A 102 -1.30 0.97 0.92
C PHE A 102 0.20 1.01 1.12
N PHE A 103 0.88 2.00 0.51
CA PHE A 103 2.29 2.23 0.77
C PHE A 103 2.55 2.54 2.25
N SER A 104 1.73 3.39 2.87
CA SER A 104 1.83 3.72 4.30
C SER A 104 1.61 2.49 5.19
N MET A 105 0.76 1.55 4.78
CA MET A 105 0.59 0.28 5.48
C MET A 105 1.86 -0.57 5.40
N ALA A 106 2.50 -0.68 4.23
CA ALA A 106 3.76 -1.39 4.04
C ALA A 106 4.90 -0.75 4.85
N LEU A 107 5.02 0.58 4.78
CA LEU A 107 5.99 1.36 5.54
C LEU A 107 5.78 1.23 7.04
N ASN A 108 4.53 1.27 7.53
CA ASN A 108 4.24 1.06 8.95
C ASN A 108 4.68 -0.32 9.44
N LEU A 109 4.50 -1.36 8.62
CA LEU A 109 5.00 -2.70 8.96
C LEU A 109 6.53 -2.75 9.02
N GLN A 110 7.21 -2.08 8.08
CA GLN A 110 8.67 -1.96 8.11
C GLN A 110 9.14 -1.21 9.35
N LEU A 111 8.58 -0.04 9.66
CA LEU A 111 8.98 0.78 10.81
C LEU A 111 8.77 0.05 12.14
N VAL A 112 7.64 -0.64 12.31
CA VAL A 112 7.36 -1.39 13.54
C VAL A 112 8.25 -2.63 13.66
N LEU A 113 8.39 -3.41 12.60
CA LEU A 113 9.08 -4.71 12.67
C LEU A 113 10.59 -4.56 12.62
N VAL A 114 11.10 -3.72 11.72
CA VAL A 114 12.55 -3.55 11.49
C VAL A 114 13.12 -2.52 12.46
N HIS A 115 12.46 -1.36 12.60
CA HIS A 115 13.00 -0.23 13.37
C HIS A 115 12.42 -0.10 14.79
N GLY A 116 11.43 -0.90 15.18
CA GLY A 116 10.83 -0.86 16.52
C GLY A 116 10.07 0.44 16.83
N MET A 117 9.68 1.21 15.81
CA MET A 117 8.97 2.48 16.00
C MET A 117 7.51 2.26 16.40
N ASN A 118 6.94 3.21 17.17
CA ASN A 118 5.53 3.17 17.54
C ASN A 118 4.64 3.64 16.38
N GLY A 119 4.06 2.69 15.64
CA GLY A 119 3.17 2.97 14.51
C GLY A 119 1.93 3.82 14.85
N GLN A 120 1.44 3.81 16.10
CA GLN A 120 0.24 4.59 16.48
C GLN A 120 0.47 6.09 16.40
N ARG A 121 1.69 6.56 16.73
CA ARG A 121 2.03 7.98 16.61
C ARG A 121 2.17 8.43 15.16
N MET A 122 2.47 7.49 14.25
CA MET A 122 2.71 7.77 12.84
C MET A 122 1.43 7.87 12.02
N GLU A 123 0.31 7.32 12.51
CA GLU A 123 -0.95 7.26 11.78
C GLU A 123 -1.44 8.62 11.26
N LYS A 124 -1.43 9.64 12.13
CA LYS A 124 -1.84 11.01 11.74
C LYS A 124 -0.99 11.58 10.61
N TYR A 125 0.29 11.23 10.55
CA TYR A 125 1.20 11.69 9.50
C TYR A 125 0.93 10.94 8.19
N TYR A 126 0.63 9.65 8.24
CA TYR A 126 0.23 8.90 7.04
C TYR A 126 -1.03 9.49 6.41
N VAL A 127 -2.07 9.74 7.22
CA VAL A 127 -3.35 10.25 6.72
C VAL A 127 -3.23 11.67 6.17
N SER A 128 -2.57 12.57 6.91
CA SER A 128 -2.37 13.95 6.47
C SER A 128 -1.46 14.04 5.24
N ALA A 129 -0.34 13.31 5.20
CA ALA A 129 0.55 13.31 4.05
C ALA A 129 -0.13 12.74 2.80
N ALA A 130 -0.93 11.67 2.93
CA ALA A 130 -1.68 11.13 1.80
C ALA A 130 -2.71 12.12 1.25
N ALA A 131 -3.46 12.79 2.13
CA ALA A 131 -4.43 13.81 1.72
C ALA A 131 -3.76 14.98 1.00
N ILE A 132 -2.71 15.55 1.61
CA ILE A 132 -1.97 16.68 1.05
C ILE A 132 -1.36 16.31 -0.30
N MET A 133 -0.72 15.14 -0.39
CA MET A 133 -0.06 14.70 -1.61
C MET A 133 -1.07 14.38 -2.73
N ALA A 134 -2.18 13.71 -2.43
CA ALA A 134 -3.23 13.44 -3.41
C ALA A 134 -3.81 14.74 -3.99
N LEU A 135 -4.09 15.72 -3.13
CA LEU A 135 -4.57 17.03 -3.56
C LEU A 135 -3.51 17.81 -4.34
N ALA A 136 -2.26 17.84 -3.87
CA ALA A 136 -1.17 18.54 -4.53
C ALA A 136 -0.90 18.02 -5.95
N CYS A 137 -1.10 16.72 -6.20
CA CYS A 137 -0.88 16.12 -7.52
C CYS A 137 -2.10 16.26 -8.45
N THR A 138 -3.32 16.38 -7.92
CA THR A 138 -4.55 16.37 -8.72
C THR A 138 -5.21 17.74 -8.90
N ILE A 139 -4.94 18.71 -8.03
CA ILE A 139 -5.43 20.09 -8.19
C ILE A 139 -4.81 20.77 -9.43
N PRO A 140 -3.49 20.69 -9.70
CA PRO A 140 -2.91 21.34 -10.87
C PRO A 140 -3.53 20.93 -12.22
N PRO A 141 -3.69 19.63 -12.56
CA PRO A 141 -4.37 19.25 -13.81
C PRO A 141 -5.84 19.69 -13.82
N TYR A 142 -6.53 19.69 -12.68
CA TYR A 142 -7.92 20.17 -12.61
C TYR A 142 -8.01 21.69 -12.87
N ALA A 143 -7.13 22.47 -12.25
CA ALA A 143 -7.05 23.92 -12.45
C ALA A 143 -6.63 24.31 -13.88
N ALA A 144 -5.83 23.45 -14.53
CA ALA A 144 -5.44 23.60 -15.92
C ALA A 144 -6.49 23.08 -16.92
N SER A 145 -7.67 22.67 -16.44
CA SER A 145 -8.73 22.06 -17.27
C SER A 145 -8.26 20.85 -18.09
N ALA A 146 -7.27 20.11 -17.58
CA ALA A 146 -6.74 18.92 -18.23
C ALA A 146 -7.66 17.70 -18.09
N PHE A 147 -8.71 17.78 -17.28
CA PHE A 147 -9.73 16.75 -17.15
C PHE A 147 -10.99 17.14 -17.95
N GLY A 148 -11.54 16.19 -18.71
CA GLY A 148 -12.72 16.41 -19.54
C GLY A 148 -13.24 15.12 -20.17
N TYR A 149 -13.89 15.23 -21.32
CA TYR A 149 -14.54 14.11 -22.01
C TYR A 149 -13.83 13.80 -23.33
N ASP A 150 -13.07 12.71 -23.36
CA ASP A 150 -12.35 12.19 -24.54
C ASP A 150 -12.60 10.67 -24.60
N ASP A 151 -13.66 10.26 -25.31
CA ASP A 151 -14.22 8.89 -25.30
C ASP A 151 -14.60 8.35 -23.89
N GLY A 152 -14.68 9.25 -22.91
CA GLY A 152 -14.99 8.97 -21.51
C GLY A 152 -14.49 10.09 -20.59
N CYS A 153 -14.89 10.06 -19.32
CA CYS A 153 -14.48 11.08 -18.36
C CYS A 153 -13.08 10.82 -17.81
N TRP A 154 -12.07 11.45 -18.41
CA TRP A 154 -10.66 11.30 -18.04
C TRP A 154 -9.82 12.55 -18.36
N TYR A 155 -8.58 12.39 -18.85
CA TYR A 155 -7.76 13.49 -19.34
C TYR A 155 -8.21 13.92 -20.73
N ASP A 156 -8.52 15.21 -20.89
CA ASP A 156 -8.95 15.82 -22.15
C ASP A 156 -7.79 16.60 -22.75
N SER A 157 -7.24 16.09 -23.84
CA SER A 157 -6.22 16.79 -24.63
C SER A 157 -6.13 16.16 -26.03
N PRO A 158 -6.25 16.95 -27.10
CA PRO A 158 -6.10 16.45 -28.47
C PRO A 158 -4.67 15.99 -28.75
N GLU A 159 -3.68 16.54 -28.03
CA GLU A 159 -2.28 16.16 -28.16
C GLU A 159 -1.93 15.02 -27.18
N PRO A 160 -1.48 13.84 -27.67
CA PRO A 160 -1.18 12.70 -26.80
C PRO A 160 0.01 12.97 -25.87
N VAL A 161 0.96 13.81 -26.29
CA VAL A 161 2.12 14.19 -25.48
C VAL A 161 1.69 15.04 -24.28
N VAL A 162 0.74 15.94 -24.45
CA VAL A 162 0.21 16.77 -23.36
C VAL A 162 -0.61 15.90 -22.39
N ARG A 163 -1.44 15.00 -22.91
CA ARG A 163 -2.17 13.99 -22.12
C ARG A 163 -1.21 13.14 -21.28
N LEU A 164 -0.13 12.64 -21.89
CA LEU A 164 0.91 11.88 -21.20
C LEU A 164 1.57 12.68 -20.08
N ARG A 165 1.93 13.94 -20.34
CA ARG A 165 2.54 14.81 -19.32
C ARG A 165 1.64 14.96 -18.10
N TRP A 166 0.34 15.20 -18.32
CA TRP A 166 -0.61 15.30 -17.22
C TRP A 166 -0.72 14.00 -16.45
N TRP A 167 -0.93 12.87 -17.14
CA TRP A 167 -1.03 11.56 -16.51
C TRP A 167 0.24 11.19 -15.70
N VAL A 168 1.43 11.39 -16.27
CA VAL A 168 2.70 11.12 -15.58
C VAL A 168 2.84 12.00 -14.34
N ALA A 169 2.56 13.31 -14.46
CA ALA A 169 2.78 14.27 -13.39
C ALA A 169 1.80 14.13 -12.22
N SER A 170 0.54 13.76 -12.50
CA SER A 170 -0.51 13.68 -11.48
C SER A 170 -0.67 12.28 -10.88
N LEU A 171 -0.37 11.22 -11.64
CA LEU A 171 -0.72 9.85 -11.26
C LEU A 171 0.40 8.85 -11.54
N GLY A 172 0.81 8.68 -12.80
CA GLY A 172 1.66 7.57 -13.24
C GLY A 172 3.00 7.48 -12.49
N LEU A 173 3.74 8.59 -12.40
CA LEU A 173 5.00 8.64 -11.67
C LEU A 173 4.82 8.26 -10.19
N TRP A 174 3.78 8.78 -9.55
CA TRP A 174 3.54 8.57 -8.13
C TRP A 174 3.14 7.13 -7.83
N LEU A 175 2.25 6.55 -8.63
CA LEU A 175 1.87 5.14 -8.50
C LEU A 175 3.09 4.22 -8.66
N PHE A 176 3.96 4.50 -9.62
CA PHE A 176 5.20 3.74 -9.81
C PHE A 176 6.16 3.85 -8.61
N LEU A 177 6.37 5.07 -8.08
CA LEU A 177 7.22 5.29 -6.90
C LEU A 177 6.67 4.59 -5.66
N LEU A 178 5.35 4.68 -5.42
CA LEU A 178 4.69 4.03 -4.29
C LEU A 178 4.80 2.51 -4.39
N SER A 179 4.54 1.94 -5.57
CA SER A 179 4.67 0.50 -5.82
C SER A 179 6.11 0.01 -5.62
N THR A 180 7.10 0.77 -6.10
CA THR A 180 8.52 0.46 -5.86
C THR A 180 8.84 0.49 -4.36
N GLY A 181 8.34 1.49 -3.64
CA GLY A 181 8.50 1.60 -2.19
C GLY A 181 7.84 0.44 -1.42
N GLU A 182 6.69 -0.05 -1.88
CA GLU A 182 6.01 -1.23 -1.33
C GLU A 182 6.86 -2.49 -1.48
N VAL A 183 7.46 -2.71 -2.66
CA VAL A 183 8.36 -3.85 -2.92
C VAL A 183 9.61 -3.78 -2.05
N ILE A 184 10.25 -2.60 -1.95
CA ILE A 184 11.41 -2.40 -1.07
C ILE A 184 11.04 -2.70 0.38
N SER A 185 9.91 -2.16 0.85
CA SER A 185 9.42 -2.39 2.22
C SER A 185 9.17 -3.87 2.48
N PHE A 186 8.57 -4.56 1.51
CA PHE A 186 8.32 -5.99 1.56
C PHE A 186 9.62 -6.80 1.69
N VAL A 187 10.61 -6.54 0.82
CA VAL A 187 11.92 -7.21 0.85
C VAL A 187 12.61 -6.99 2.19
N MET A 188 12.60 -5.75 2.72
CA MET A 188 13.18 -5.41 4.02
C MET A 188 12.51 -6.18 5.17
N ILE A 189 11.18 -6.25 5.18
CA ILE A 189 10.42 -7.01 6.19
C ILE A 189 10.76 -8.49 6.13
N VAL A 190 10.75 -9.10 4.94
CA VAL A 190 11.05 -10.52 4.75
C VAL A 190 12.48 -10.83 5.16
N GLY A 191 13.45 -10.03 4.71
CA GLY A 191 14.86 -10.16 5.08
C GLY A 191 15.07 -10.11 6.59
N SER A 192 14.49 -9.11 7.27
CA SER A 192 14.53 -8.98 8.73
C SER A 192 13.93 -10.20 9.44
N MET A 193 12.80 -10.73 8.96
CA MET A 193 12.19 -11.94 9.52
C MET A 193 13.07 -13.19 9.33
N ILE A 194 13.69 -13.37 8.16
CA ILE A 194 14.59 -14.50 7.89
C ILE A 194 15.83 -14.42 8.78
N MET A 195 16.45 -13.24 8.90
CA MET A 195 17.62 -13.03 9.76
C MET A 195 17.30 -13.34 11.23
N ARG A 196 16.17 -12.84 11.75
CA ARG A 196 15.72 -13.13 13.12
C ARG A 196 15.43 -14.61 13.32
N HIS A 197 14.78 -15.26 12.35
CA HIS A 197 14.53 -16.70 12.43
C HIS A 197 15.84 -17.49 12.52
N ARG A 198 16.82 -17.17 11.66
CA ARG A 198 18.15 -17.82 11.68
C ARG A 198 18.87 -17.60 13.01
N ALA A 199 18.85 -16.38 13.54
CA ALA A 199 19.48 -16.06 14.83
C ALA A 199 18.85 -16.87 15.98
N VAL A 200 17.52 -16.95 16.03
CA VAL A 200 16.81 -17.76 17.04
C VAL A 200 17.08 -19.26 16.86
N SER A 201 17.11 -19.74 15.62
CA SER A 201 17.45 -21.14 15.31
C SER A 201 18.87 -21.51 15.76
N ALA A 202 19.86 -20.64 15.52
CA ALA A 202 21.25 -20.87 15.94
C ALA A 202 21.36 -21.04 17.47
N ILE A 203 20.72 -20.15 18.24
CA ILE A 203 20.70 -20.23 19.72
C ILE A 203 20.02 -21.54 20.18
N SER A 204 18.96 -21.97 19.49
CA SER A 204 18.27 -23.21 19.86
C SER A 204 19.11 -24.47 19.64
N THR A 205 20.00 -24.48 18.64
CA THR A 205 20.87 -25.62 18.34
C THR A 205 22.00 -25.75 19.38
N GLU A 206 22.59 -24.64 19.82
CA GLU A 206 23.65 -24.64 20.83
C GLU A 206 23.15 -25.18 22.19
N CYS A 207 21.97 -24.77 22.64
CA CYS A 207 21.38 -25.26 23.89
C CYS A 207 21.02 -26.75 23.87
N SER A 208 20.76 -27.33 22.69
CA SER A 208 20.50 -28.77 22.55
C SER A 208 21.77 -29.61 22.56
N ALA A 209 22.91 -29.06 22.12
CA ALA A 209 24.18 -29.79 22.07
C ALA A 209 24.86 -29.92 23.46
N SER A 210 24.61 -28.99 24.39
CA SER A 210 25.28 -28.97 25.71
C SER A 210 24.61 -29.81 26.80
N SER A 211 23.44 -30.41 26.55
CA SER A 211 22.71 -31.23 27.54
C SER A 211 22.91 -32.73 27.29
N PHE A 212 24.13 -33.22 27.53
CA PHE A 212 24.42 -34.67 27.68
C PHE A 212 24.79 -35.05 29.11
N SER A 213 24.33 -34.29 30.11
CA SER A 213 24.41 -34.69 31.52
C SER A 213 23.04 -35.15 32.00
N LYS A 214 23.00 -36.42 32.43
CA LYS A 214 21.83 -37.24 32.75
C LYS A 214 21.04 -36.73 33.96
N ALA A 215 20.30 -35.63 33.83
CA ALA A 215 19.28 -35.25 34.80
C ALA A 215 17.88 -35.47 34.20
N PRO A 216 17.08 -36.39 34.76
CA PRO A 216 15.76 -36.69 34.23
C PRO A 216 14.76 -35.59 34.62
N THR A 217 13.91 -35.26 33.65
CA THR A 217 12.54 -34.76 33.83
C THR A 217 12.32 -33.38 34.48
N LEU A 218 11.63 -32.51 33.74
CA LEU A 218 10.38 -31.82 34.15
C LEU A 218 10.25 -30.33 33.76
N LEU A 219 11.02 -29.83 32.80
CA LEU A 219 10.70 -28.54 32.15
C LEU A 219 10.92 -28.67 30.64
N LYS A 220 9.84 -28.95 29.91
CA LYS A 220 9.84 -28.83 28.45
C LYS A 220 10.20 -27.38 28.12
N PRO A 221 11.33 -27.11 27.44
CA PRO A 221 11.73 -25.75 27.16
C PRO A 221 10.67 -25.09 26.26
N PRO A 222 10.25 -23.85 26.56
CA PRO A 222 9.16 -23.14 25.86
C PRO A 222 9.43 -22.85 24.37
N ILE A 223 10.61 -23.20 23.87
CA ILE A 223 11.07 -22.97 22.49
C ILE A 223 10.26 -23.77 21.45
N VAL A 224 9.86 -25.02 21.76
CA VAL A 224 9.11 -25.85 20.79
C VAL A 224 7.66 -25.35 20.61
N VAL A 225 7.09 -24.76 21.67
CA VAL A 225 5.76 -24.13 21.61
C VAL A 225 5.80 -22.86 20.74
N TYR A 226 6.88 -22.09 20.80
CA TYR A 226 7.08 -20.94 19.92
C TYR A 226 7.18 -21.31 18.45
N ARG A 227 7.81 -22.44 18.08
CA ARG A 227 7.95 -22.87 16.68
C ARG A 227 6.61 -23.22 16.03
N ASN A 228 5.73 -23.96 16.72
CA ASN A 228 4.39 -24.27 16.20
C ASN A 228 3.46 -23.06 16.22
N ILE A 229 3.62 -22.14 17.17
CA ILE A 229 2.93 -20.85 17.17
C ILE A 229 3.45 -19.96 16.03
N ILE A 230 4.76 -19.93 15.75
CA ILE A 230 5.33 -19.14 14.66
C ILE A 230 4.93 -19.69 13.29
N LEU A 231 4.81 -21.01 13.12
CA LEU A 231 4.39 -21.66 11.87
C LEU A 231 2.86 -21.58 11.65
N ARG A 232 2.01 -21.77 12.67
CA ARG A 232 0.56 -21.51 12.56
C ARG A 232 0.22 -20.03 12.40
N ILE A 233 0.98 -19.14 13.06
CA ILE A 233 0.89 -17.71 12.79
C ILE A 233 1.57 -17.40 11.44
N GLY A 234 2.39 -18.29 10.89
CA GLY A 234 3.08 -18.17 9.60
C GLY A 234 2.13 -18.22 8.41
N GLU A 235 1.20 -19.18 8.38
CA GLU A 235 0.14 -19.24 7.35
C GLU A 235 -0.77 -18.02 7.39
N SER A 236 -1.19 -17.58 8.58
CA SER A 236 -1.97 -16.34 8.75
C SER A 236 -1.14 -15.07 8.50
N ARG A 237 0.20 -15.15 8.58
CA ARG A 237 1.14 -14.05 8.23
C ARG A 237 1.45 -14.00 6.74
N TYR A 238 1.26 -15.07 5.98
CA TYR A 238 1.43 -15.07 4.52
C TYR A 238 0.41 -14.15 3.84
N TYR A 239 -0.82 -14.10 4.33
CA TYR A 239 -1.84 -13.17 3.81
C TYR A 239 -1.46 -11.70 4.05
N LYS A 240 -0.85 -11.36 5.20
CA LYS A 240 -0.33 -10.00 5.45
C LYS A 240 0.82 -9.61 4.51
N ARG A 241 1.48 -10.58 3.92
CA ARG A 241 2.57 -10.42 2.96
C ARG A 241 2.07 -10.30 1.51
N LEU A 242 0.81 -10.65 1.26
CA LEU A 242 0.25 -10.62 -0.09
C LEU A 242 -0.19 -9.20 -0.51
N TYR A 243 -0.49 -8.31 0.45
CA TYR A 243 -0.94 -6.94 0.14
C TYR A 243 0.01 -6.16 -0.78
N PRO A 244 1.32 -6.03 -0.48
CA PRO A 244 2.23 -5.28 -1.35
C PRO A 244 2.35 -5.92 -2.75
N LEU A 245 2.23 -7.25 -2.83
CA LEU A 245 2.30 -7.96 -4.12
C LEU A 245 1.05 -7.74 -4.96
N VAL A 246 -0.14 -7.81 -4.36
CA VAL A 246 -1.41 -7.55 -5.05
C VAL A 246 -1.51 -6.09 -5.47
N SER A 247 -1.17 -5.16 -4.58
CA SER A 247 -1.09 -3.72 -4.89
C SER A 247 -0.12 -3.46 -6.04
N CYS A 248 1.12 -3.96 -5.95
CA CYS A 248 2.12 -3.85 -7.00
C CYS A 248 1.64 -4.43 -8.34
N PHE A 249 0.98 -5.61 -8.31
CA PHE A 249 0.44 -6.22 -9.51
C PHE A 249 -0.59 -5.31 -10.20
N PHE A 250 -1.57 -4.80 -9.46
CA PHE A 250 -2.60 -3.93 -10.03
C PHE A 250 -2.04 -2.58 -10.49
N VAL A 251 -1.08 -2.01 -9.77
CA VAL A 251 -0.47 -0.72 -10.10
C VAL A 251 0.42 -0.82 -11.33
N VAL A 252 1.32 -1.80 -11.39
CA VAL A 252 2.25 -1.96 -12.52
C VAL A 252 1.50 -2.37 -13.78
N THR A 253 0.53 -3.28 -13.66
CA THR A 253 -0.24 -3.74 -14.83
C THR A 253 -1.12 -2.62 -15.39
N ALA A 254 -1.89 -1.92 -14.55
CA ALA A 254 -2.70 -0.80 -15.01
C ALA A 254 -1.84 0.34 -15.56
N GLY A 255 -0.75 0.70 -14.88
CA GLY A 255 0.15 1.75 -15.36
C GLY A 255 0.83 1.41 -16.70
N ALA A 256 1.12 0.14 -16.96
CA ALA A 256 1.64 -0.31 -18.24
C ALA A 256 0.58 -0.23 -19.35
N LEU A 257 -0.67 -0.56 -19.04
CA LEU A 257 -1.78 -0.47 -19.99
C LEU A 257 -2.15 0.99 -20.28
N ASP A 258 -2.24 1.85 -19.26
CA ASP A 258 -2.41 3.30 -19.40
C ASP A 258 -1.32 3.90 -20.31
N LEU A 259 -0.06 3.56 -20.06
CA LEU A 259 1.05 4.05 -20.88
C LEU A 259 0.96 3.56 -22.32
N HIS A 260 0.57 2.30 -22.53
CA HIS A 260 0.36 1.74 -23.86
C HIS A 260 -0.76 2.46 -24.62
N ASP A 261 -1.88 2.72 -23.96
CA ASP A 261 -3.04 3.42 -24.54
C ASP A 261 -2.70 4.87 -24.93
N ILE A 262 -1.96 5.58 -24.05
CA ILE A 262 -1.54 6.95 -24.32
C ILE A 262 -0.53 7.03 -25.48
N LEU A 263 0.41 6.07 -25.58
CA LEU A 263 1.43 6.06 -26.63
C LEU A 263 0.89 5.58 -27.99
N ASN A 264 -0.19 4.80 -28.01
CA ASN A 264 -0.78 4.24 -29.22
C ASN A 264 -2.25 4.69 -29.39
N PRO A 265 -2.50 5.99 -29.64
CA PRO A 265 -3.85 6.54 -29.73
C PRO A 265 -4.65 6.01 -30.93
N ALA A 266 -4.01 5.30 -31.86
CA ALA A 266 -4.72 4.68 -32.97
C ALA A 266 -5.74 3.66 -32.45
N HIS A 267 -7.02 3.83 -32.81
CA HIS A 267 -8.11 2.92 -32.47
C HIS A 267 -8.01 1.59 -33.24
N THR A 268 -6.94 0.84 -32.98
CA THR A 268 -6.82 -0.54 -33.43
C THR A 268 -7.69 -1.44 -32.55
N VAL A 269 -8.16 -2.55 -33.12
CA VAL A 269 -8.90 -3.57 -32.38
C VAL A 269 -8.10 -4.10 -31.18
N GLU A 270 -6.78 -4.15 -31.31
CA GLU A 270 -5.88 -4.58 -30.24
C GLU A 270 -5.82 -3.59 -29.08
N ASN A 271 -5.59 -2.30 -29.35
CA ASN A 271 -5.57 -1.26 -28.31
C ASN A 271 -6.90 -1.21 -27.56
N ARG A 272 -8.02 -1.39 -28.26
CA ARG A 272 -9.34 -1.44 -27.63
C ARG A 272 -9.49 -2.61 -26.66
N ARG A 273 -8.96 -3.79 -27.01
CA ARG A 273 -8.94 -4.96 -26.10
C ARG A 273 -8.07 -4.70 -24.87
N LEU A 274 -6.95 -4.01 -25.03
CA LEU A 274 -6.09 -3.65 -23.91
C LEU A 274 -6.75 -2.62 -22.98
N ASN A 275 -7.44 -1.62 -23.53
CA ASN A 275 -8.23 -0.65 -22.76
C ASN A 275 -9.37 -1.35 -21.96
N ILE A 276 -10.05 -2.32 -22.57
CA ILE A 276 -11.03 -3.18 -21.85
C ILE A 276 -10.39 -3.87 -20.65
N VAL A 277 -9.22 -4.48 -20.84
CA VAL A 277 -8.51 -5.19 -19.76
C VAL A 277 -8.09 -4.21 -18.67
N ASP A 278 -7.66 -3.01 -19.05
CA ASP A 278 -7.29 -1.95 -18.11
C ASP A 278 -8.48 -1.50 -17.24
N LEU A 279 -9.62 -1.19 -17.87
CA LEU A 279 -10.85 -0.83 -17.17
C LEU A 279 -11.33 -1.95 -16.24
N LEU A 280 -11.22 -3.21 -16.66
CA LEU A 280 -11.52 -4.36 -15.81
C LEU A 280 -10.55 -4.47 -14.62
N LEU A 281 -9.25 -4.22 -14.81
CA LEU A 281 -8.27 -4.23 -13.71
C LEU A 281 -8.55 -3.11 -12.70
N TYR A 282 -8.93 -1.93 -13.18
CA TYR A 282 -9.35 -0.81 -12.33
C TYR A 282 -10.61 -1.13 -11.53
N ALA A 283 -11.60 -1.80 -12.14
CA ALA A 283 -12.83 -2.23 -11.46
C ALA A 283 -12.63 -3.45 -10.55
N LEU A 284 -11.66 -4.33 -10.81
CA LEU A 284 -11.37 -5.50 -9.96
C LEU A 284 -10.52 -5.15 -8.74
N ARG A 285 -9.77 -4.04 -8.80
CA ARG A 285 -8.82 -3.64 -7.76
C ARG A 285 -9.49 -3.45 -6.39
N PRO A 286 -10.62 -2.71 -6.23
CA PRO A 286 -11.28 -2.57 -4.94
C PRO A 286 -11.79 -3.90 -4.38
N MET A 287 -12.36 -4.77 -5.22
CA MET A 287 -12.78 -6.12 -4.82
C MET A 287 -11.62 -6.94 -4.26
N ALA A 288 -10.45 -6.92 -4.90
CA ALA A 288 -9.26 -7.60 -4.40
C ALA A 288 -8.87 -7.07 -3.01
N TYR A 289 -8.96 -5.76 -2.78
CA TYR A 289 -8.72 -5.17 -1.47
C TYR A 289 -9.79 -5.59 -0.45
N CYS A 290 -11.06 -5.66 -0.81
CA CYS A 290 -12.10 -6.19 0.08
C CYS A 290 -11.86 -7.64 0.49
N LEU A 291 -11.45 -8.51 -0.43
CA LEU A 291 -11.09 -9.90 -0.12
C LEU A 291 -9.93 -9.96 0.87
N LEU A 292 -8.92 -9.11 0.69
CA LEU A 292 -7.82 -8.99 1.64
C LEU A 292 -8.30 -8.48 3.01
N ALA A 293 -9.21 -7.50 3.05
CA ALA A 293 -9.86 -7.02 4.28
C ALA A 293 -10.58 -8.15 5.04
N ALA A 294 -11.42 -8.89 4.31
CA ALA A 294 -12.26 -9.95 4.84
C ALA A 294 -11.42 -11.09 5.42
N THR A 295 -10.21 -11.28 4.89
CA THR A 295 -9.25 -12.28 5.35
C THR A 295 -8.23 -11.73 6.36
N ASP A 296 -8.29 -10.45 6.74
CA ASP A 296 -7.34 -9.91 7.73
C ASP A 296 -7.55 -10.57 9.11
N PRO A 297 -6.48 -11.05 9.77
CA PRO A 297 -6.61 -11.72 11.06
C PRO A 297 -7.18 -10.85 12.18
N SER A 298 -6.99 -9.53 12.15
CA SER A 298 -7.61 -8.62 13.12
C SER A 298 -9.12 -8.59 12.95
N PHE A 299 -9.60 -8.56 11.71
CA PHE A 299 -11.03 -8.61 11.39
C PHE A 299 -11.64 -9.95 11.78
N LEU A 300 -11.02 -11.07 11.39
CA LEU A 300 -11.51 -12.41 11.74
C LEU A 300 -11.54 -12.65 13.26
N ARG A 301 -10.57 -12.13 14.01
CA ARG A 301 -10.57 -12.22 15.49
C ARG A 301 -11.69 -11.39 16.10
N ALA A 302 -11.91 -10.18 15.60
CA ALA A 302 -13.03 -9.34 16.03
C ALA A 302 -14.37 -10.03 15.79
N LEU A 303 -14.58 -10.62 14.61
CA LEU A 303 -15.81 -11.38 14.32
C LEU A 303 -15.99 -12.62 15.22
N ARG A 304 -14.91 -13.31 15.58
CA ARG A 304 -14.98 -14.46 16.50
C ARG A 304 -15.31 -14.04 17.93
N ALA A 305 -14.73 -12.94 18.40
CA ALA A 305 -15.04 -12.35 19.70
C ALA A 305 -16.52 -11.95 19.76
N LEU A 306 -17.03 -11.33 18.71
CA LEU A 306 -18.44 -10.92 18.58
C LEU A 306 -19.41 -12.10 18.64
N ARG A 307 -19.03 -13.27 18.09
CA ARG A 307 -19.84 -14.50 18.14
C ARG A 307 -19.81 -15.21 19.50
N GLY A 308 -19.16 -14.64 20.51
CA GLY A 308 -18.95 -15.30 21.81
C GLY A 308 -18.15 -16.60 21.70
N SER A 309 -17.48 -16.83 20.56
CA SER A 309 -16.75 -18.06 20.27
C SER A 309 -15.31 -18.01 20.78
N GLU A 310 -14.90 -16.96 21.50
CA GLU A 310 -13.64 -17.03 22.23
C GLU A 310 -13.80 -18.05 23.36
N PRO A 311 -13.06 -19.18 23.31
CA PRO A 311 -12.93 -20.02 24.49
C PRO A 311 -12.47 -19.09 25.60
N LYS A 312 -13.12 -19.10 26.76
CA LYS A 312 -12.66 -18.36 27.95
C LYS A 312 -11.18 -18.72 28.14
N ALA A 313 -10.30 -17.90 27.60
CA ALA A 313 -8.89 -18.16 27.61
C ALA A 313 -8.52 -18.08 29.08
N SER A 314 -8.18 -19.23 29.66
CA SER A 314 -7.54 -19.27 30.96
C SER A 314 -6.33 -18.35 30.85
N THR A 315 -6.46 -17.17 31.44
CA THR A 315 -5.51 -16.05 31.34
C THR A 315 -4.12 -16.58 31.57
N THR A 316 -3.39 -16.83 30.48
CA THR A 316 -2.02 -17.31 30.57
C THR A 316 -1.18 -16.04 30.72
N PRO A 317 -0.42 -15.88 31.82
CA PRO A 317 0.23 -14.61 32.20
C PRO A 317 1.24 -14.05 31.19
N VAL A 318 1.50 -14.75 30.08
CA VAL A 318 2.47 -14.38 29.04
C VAL A 318 1.96 -13.28 28.11
N GLN A 319 0.63 -13.14 27.90
CA GLN A 319 0.10 -12.13 26.99
C GLN A 319 0.11 -10.71 27.59
N GLU A 320 0.12 -10.61 28.92
CA GLU A 320 0.18 -9.33 29.65
C GLU A 320 1.55 -8.65 29.49
N ILE A 321 2.62 -9.44 29.39
CA ILE A 321 3.99 -8.95 29.16
C ILE A 321 4.15 -8.37 27.73
N ALA A 322 3.49 -8.96 26.74
CA ALA A 322 3.59 -8.52 25.34
C ALA A 322 2.83 -7.20 25.05
N GLN A 323 1.89 -6.80 25.91
CA GLN A 323 1.17 -5.54 25.80
C GLN A 323 1.85 -4.37 26.53
N GLY A 324 3.01 -4.61 27.17
CA GLY A 324 3.80 -3.56 27.81
C GLY A 324 3.06 -2.84 28.94
N ARG A 325 2.01 -3.47 29.51
CA ARG A 325 1.28 -2.90 30.64
C ARG A 325 2.08 -3.23 31.91
N PRO A 326 2.55 -2.23 32.67
CA PRO A 326 3.20 -2.51 33.95
C PRO A 326 2.19 -3.25 34.85
N PRO A 327 2.63 -4.29 35.59
CA PRO A 327 1.75 -5.07 36.43
C PRO A 327 1.11 -4.14 37.47
N THR A 328 -0.21 -3.95 37.37
CA THR A 328 -0.98 -3.28 38.40
C THR A 328 -1.03 -4.19 39.61
N THR A 329 -0.13 -3.94 40.57
CA THR A 329 -0.17 -4.47 41.94
C THR A 329 -1.45 -3.99 42.62
N ALA A 330 -2.55 -4.73 42.44
CA ALA A 330 -3.74 -4.63 43.27
C ALA A 330 -3.63 -5.72 44.34
N GLY A 331 -3.05 -5.36 45.48
CA GLY A 331 -2.86 -6.26 46.61
C GLY A 331 -1.97 -5.59 47.65
N GLY A 332 -2.61 -4.84 48.55
CA GLY A 332 -1.97 -4.26 49.73
C GLY A 332 -1.44 -5.37 50.63
N GLY A 333 -0.20 -5.76 50.42
CA GLY A 333 0.63 -6.47 51.37
C GLY A 333 1.90 -5.66 51.53
N HIS A 334 2.15 -5.18 52.74
CA HIS A 334 3.42 -4.59 53.15
C HIS A 334 4.56 -5.58 52.87
N TYR A 335 5.13 -5.52 51.68
CA TYR A 335 6.44 -6.11 51.41
C TYR A 335 7.47 -5.00 51.56
N LEU A 336 8.25 -5.13 52.63
CA LEU A 336 9.48 -4.40 52.86
C LEU A 336 10.28 -4.31 51.56
N TYR A 337 10.65 -3.08 51.22
CA TYR A 337 11.50 -2.71 50.10
C TYR A 337 12.87 -3.41 50.21
N GLY A 338 12.94 -4.66 49.77
CA GLY A 338 14.19 -5.35 49.51
C GLY A 338 14.75 -4.82 48.20
N GLY A 339 15.82 -4.01 48.29
CA GLY A 339 16.49 -3.40 47.16
C GLY A 339 16.73 -4.39 46.01
N HIS A 340 15.98 -4.20 44.92
CA HIS A 340 16.18 -4.92 43.69
C HIS A 340 17.53 -4.49 43.09
N ARG A 341 18.55 -5.30 43.36
CA ARG A 341 19.79 -5.27 42.58
C ARG A 341 19.44 -5.54 41.11
N PRO A 342 20.07 -4.83 40.16
CA PRO A 342 19.92 -5.12 38.74
C PRO A 342 20.22 -6.61 38.49
N PRO A 343 19.56 -7.24 37.51
CA PRO A 343 19.83 -8.64 37.18
C PRO A 343 21.32 -8.78 36.90
N ARG A 344 22.00 -9.59 37.72
CA ARG A 344 23.36 -10.05 37.45
C ARG A 344 23.36 -10.57 36.03
N ARG A 345 24.19 -9.96 35.17
CA ARG A 345 24.60 -10.56 33.91
C ARG A 345 24.92 -12.02 34.22
N LEU A 346 24.16 -12.94 33.63
CA LEU A 346 24.54 -14.33 33.56
C LEU A 346 25.87 -14.32 32.81
N HIS A 347 26.96 -14.37 33.57
CA HIS A 347 28.27 -14.72 33.06
C HIS A 347 28.11 -16.14 32.52
N CYS A 348 27.96 -16.25 31.20
CA CYS A 348 28.40 -17.45 30.52
C CYS A 348 29.83 -17.66 30.97
N LEU A 349 30.07 -18.75 31.70
CA LEU A 349 31.37 -19.17 32.18
C LEU A 349 32.36 -19.06 31.02
N SER A 350 33.35 -18.19 31.20
CA SER A 350 34.44 -18.02 30.26
C SER A 350 35.10 -19.39 30.01
N PRO A 351 35.38 -19.78 28.76
CA PRO A 351 36.23 -20.94 28.51
C PRO A 351 37.60 -20.71 29.18
N PRO A 352 38.29 -21.79 29.61
CA PRO A 352 39.60 -21.69 30.24
C PRO A 352 40.59 -20.93 29.34
N PRO A 353 41.50 -20.15 29.92
CA PRO A 353 42.41 -19.30 29.17
C PRO A 353 43.32 -20.16 28.29
N SER A 354 43.11 -20.11 26.97
CA SER A 354 44.11 -20.50 25.99
C SER A 354 45.20 -19.43 25.92
N SER A 355 46.39 -19.91 25.58
CA SER A 355 47.71 -19.25 25.56
C SER A 355 47.77 -17.80 25.07
N PRO A 356 48.79 -17.02 25.53
CA PRO A 356 48.95 -15.62 25.16
C PRO A 356 49.08 -15.44 23.63
N PRO A 357 48.44 -14.41 23.05
CA PRO A 357 48.52 -14.14 21.63
C PRO A 357 49.91 -13.62 21.23
N PRO A 358 50.40 -13.92 20.01
CA PRO A 358 51.62 -13.35 19.48
C PRO A 358 51.48 -11.82 19.27
N PRO A 359 52.61 -11.08 19.33
CA PRO A 359 52.62 -9.62 19.25
C PRO A 359 52.03 -9.11 17.92
N SER A 360 51.16 -8.11 18.02
CA SER A 360 50.55 -7.45 16.85
C SER A 360 51.60 -6.71 16.01
N PRO A 361 51.50 -6.79 14.67
CA PRO A 361 52.34 -6.02 13.76
C PRO A 361 51.97 -4.53 13.78
N ALA A 362 53.00 -3.71 13.55
CA ALA A 362 52.97 -2.26 13.57
C ALA A 362 51.94 -1.64 12.59
N PRO A 363 51.39 -0.45 12.90
CA PRO A 363 50.42 0.23 12.03
C PRO A 363 51.08 0.76 10.75
N LEU A 364 50.51 0.39 9.61
CA LEU A 364 50.83 0.97 8.30
C LEU A 364 50.25 2.39 8.16
N PRO A 365 50.89 3.28 7.38
CA PRO A 365 50.59 4.69 7.34
C PRO A 365 49.28 5.00 6.61
N SER A 366 48.56 5.98 7.16
CA SER A 366 47.35 6.58 6.59
C SER A 366 47.67 7.31 5.29
N ASN A 367 47.28 6.73 4.16
CA ASN A 367 47.29 7.43 2.88
C ASN A 367 46.05 8.33 2.77
N ARG A 368 46.33 9.64 2.87
CA ARG A 368 45.51 10.73 2.31
C ARG A 368 45.15 10.37 0.86
N LEU A 369 43.85 10.28 0.56
CA LEU A 369 43.39 10.48 -0.81
C LEU A 369 42.66 11.82 -0.90
N LEU A 370 43.16 12.60 -1.84
CA LEU A 370 42.96 14.02 -2.04
C LEU A 370 41.65 14.28 -2.79
N HIS A 371 41.09 15.47 -2.52
CA HIS A 371 40.04 16.12 -3.28
C HIS A 371 40.26 16.07 -4.80
N HIS A 372 39.21 15.72 -5.55
CA HIS A 372 39.01 16.23 -6.89
C HIS A 372 37.53 16.60 -7.06
N ILE A 373 37.22 17.86 -6.75
CA ILE A 373 35.96 18.52 -7.11
C ILE A 373 36.18 19.14 -8.48
N THR A 374 35.57 18.57 -9.51
CA THR A 374 35.51 19.17 -10.84
C THR A 374 34.38 20.20 -10.87
N HIS A 375 34.77 21.47 -10.94
CA HIS A 375 33.90 22.57 -11.37
C HIS A 375 33.39 22.30 -12.79
N GLN A 376 32.10 22.05 -12.95
CA GLN A 376 31.44 22.20 -14.25
C GLN A 376 30.95 23.65 -14.36
N GLN A 377 31.54 24.36 -15.34
CA GLN A 377 31.14 25.71 -15.72
C GLN A 377 29.70 25.72 -16.23
N HIS A 378 28.91 26.62 -15.64
CA HIS A 378 27.57 26.98 -16.08
C HIS A 378 27.70 27.78 -17.39
N VAL A 379 27.23 27.21 -18.50
CA VAL A 379 27.02 27.94 -19.76
C VAL A 379 25.63 28.57 -19.67
N PRO A 380 25.48 29.90 -19.81
CA PRO A 380 24.17 30.54 -19.84
C PRO A 380 23.44 30.16 -21.12
N HIS A 381 22.32 29.46 -20.98
CA HIS A 381 21.41 29.16 -22.07
C HIS A 381 20.71 30.46 -22.48
N VAL A 382 21.08 30.98 -23.65
CA VAL A 382 20.39 32.10 -24.30
C VAL A 382 19.06 31.57 -24.84
N THR A 383 17.95 31.99 -24.24
CA THR A 383 16.60 31.71 -24.71
C THR A 383 16.31 32.60 -25.92
N PRO A 384 15.97 32.05 -27.10
CA PRO A 384 15.53 32.87 -28.22
C PRO A 384 14.18 33.53 -27.91
N PRO A 385 13.94 34.78 -28.37
CA PRO A 385 12.69 35.48 -28.15
C PRO A 385 11.52 34.75 -28.82
N LEU A 386 10.42 34.61 -28.08
CA LEU A 386 9.15 34.07 -28.58
C LEU A 386 8.67 34.86 -29.81
N PRO A 387 8.24 34.19 -30.90
CA PRO A 387 7.59 34.88 -32.01
C PRO A 387 6.27 35.48 -31.55
N HIS A 388 6.07 36.76 -31.88
CA HIS A 388 4.84 37.50 -31.67
C HIS A 388 3.72 36.81 -32.48
N ILE A 389 2.80 36.12 -31.80
CA ILE A 389 1.61 35.53 -32.43
C ILE A 389 0.62 36.67 -32.64
N THR A 390 0.48 37.10 -33.88
CA THR A 390 -0.58 38.03 -34.31
C THR A 390 -1.91 37.27 -34.31
N PRO A 391 -2.98 37.78 -33.67
CA PRO A 391 -4.27 37.11 -33.65
C PRO A 391 -4.84 37.03 -35.07
N THR A 392 -5.07 35.80 -35.54
CA THR A 392 -5.78 35.51 -36.78
C THR A 392 -7.23 35.98 -36.64
N PRO A 393 -7.78 36.70 -37.64
CA PRO A 393 -9.18 37.10 -37.61
C PRO A 393 -10.10 35.87 -37.61
N PRO A 394 -11.27 35.96 -36.96
CA PRO A 394 -12.21 34.84 -36.89
C PRO A 394 -12.70 34.46 -38.29
N PRO A 395 -12.89 33.16 -38.56
CA PRO A 395 -13.42 32.69 -39.84
C PRO A 395 -14.82 33.27 -40.07
N ALA A 396 -15.03 33.76 -41.29
CA ALA A 396 -16.31 34.30 -41.72
C ALA A 396 -17.41 33.23 -41.58
N VAL A 397 -18.51 33.61 -40.93
CA VAL A 397 -19.72 32.79 -40.81
C VAL A 397 -20.30 32.59 -42.21
N PRO A 398 -20.46 31.34 -42.70
CA PRO A 398 -21.08 31.10 -44.00
C PRO A 398 -22.54 31.53 -43.95
N THR A 399 -22.89 32.49 -44.81
CA THR A 399 -24.28 32.88 -45.08
C THR A 399 -25.03 31.69 -45.67
N PRO A 400 -26.24 31.37 -45.17
CA PRO A 400 -27.04 30.27 -45.69
C PRO A 400 -27.42 30.53 -47.14
N ASP A 401 -27.23 29.49 -47.97
CA ASP A 401 -27.55 29.47 -49.38
C ASP A 401 -29.08 29.57 -49.58
N PRO A 402 -29.59 30.62 -50.24
CA PRO A 402 -31.04 30.84 -50.38
C PRO A 402 -31.72 29.86 -51.35
N ASP A 403 -30.98 29.00 -52.04
CA ASP A 403 -31.51 28.12 -53.09
C ASP A 403 -31.95 26.72 -52.61
N LEU A 404 -31.96 26.47 -51.29
CA LEU A 404 -32.35 25.18 -50.70
C LEU A 404 -33.81 25.12 -50.21
N ILE A 405 -34.68 25.99 -50.75
CA ILE A 405 -36.13 25.90 -50.59
C ILE A 405 -36.77 25.87 -51.97
N ASN A 406 -36.88 24.67 -52.56
CA ASN A 406 -37.93 24.29 -53.52
C ASN A 406 -38.04 22.78 -53.62
#